data_AF-A0A0G1HMY1-F1
#
_entry.id   AF-A0A0G1HMY1-F1
#
_cell.length_a   1.000
_cell.length_b   1.000
_cell.length_c   1.000
_cell.angle_alpha   90.00
_cell.angle_beta   90.00
_cell.angle_gamma   90.00
#
_symmetry.space_group_name_H-M   'P 1'
#
loop_
_entity.id
_entity.type
_entity.pdbx_description
1 polymer ?
#
loop_
_entity_poly.entity_id
_entity_poly.type
_entity_poly.pdbx_seq_one_letter_code
_entity_poly.pdbx_strand_id
1 'polypeptide(L)'
;MGFLFDPVSNCKIFYPIPLSLALLVILLYLAGKSSFNSVVSRLGVTLIILGGALNILERVATGCVRDYLNFFGLFRFNLFDLLVTSGAFLLIYELWKTKK
;
A
#
# COMPACT_ATOMS: atom_id res chain seq x y z
N MET A 1 -6.09 25.48 7.21
CA MET A 1 -5.67 24.13 6.80
C MET A 1 -4.19 24.01 7.11
N GLY A 2 -3.78 22.96 7.84
CA GLY A 2 -2.39 22.82 8.28
C GLY A 2 -1.50 22.43 7.11
N PHE A 3 -0.25 22.89 7.12
CA PHE A 3 0.76 22.62 6.09
C PHE A 3 0.91 21.11 5.75
N LEU A 4 0.63 20.22 6.70
CA LEU A 4 0.69 18.76 6.52
C LEU A 4 -0.63 18.10 6.09
N PHE A 5 -1.78 18.77 6.28
CA PHE A 5 -3.11 18.23 6.00
C PHE A 5 -3.78 19.04 4.89
N ASP A 6 -3.71 18.51 3.67
CA ASP A 6 -4.16 19.14 2.42
C ASP A 6 -4.96 18.13 1.58
N PRO A 7 -6.25 17.91 1.88
CA PRO A 7 -7.04 16.83 1.30
C PRO A 7 -7.40 17.06 -0.18
N VAL A 8 -7.08 16.09 -1.02
CA VAL A 8 -7.38 16.06 -2.46
C VAL A 8 -7.85 14.66 -2.89
N SER A 9 -8.86 14.60 -3.75
CA SER A 9 -9.37 13.34 -4.31
C SER A 9 -8.80 13.09 -5.70
N ASN A 10 -8.04 12.00 -5.86
CA ASN A 10 -7.41 11.61 -7.13
C ASN A 10 -8.34 10.77 -8.00
N CYS A 11 -9.32 11.44 -8.61
CA CYS A 11 -10.34 10.79 -9.45
C CYS A 11 -9.90 10.62 -10.92
N LYS A 12 -8.96 11.44 -11.39
CA LYS A 12 -8.55 11.49 -12.82
C LYS A 12 -7.43 10.51 -13.19
N ILE A 13 -6.78 9.90 -12.19
CA ILE A 13 -5.69 8.95 -12.43
C ILE A 13 -6.28 7.68 -13.05
N PHE A 14 -5.82 7.32 -14.24
CA PHE A 14 -6.12 6.03 -14.85
C PHE A 14 -5.62 4.93 -13.90
N TYR A 15 -6.56 4.26 -13.24
CA TYR A 15 -6.28 3.23 -12.25
C TYR A 15 -6.90 1.92 -12.73
N PRO A 16 -6.10 0.97 -13.23
CA PRO A 16 -6.61 -0.30 -13.71
C PRO A 16 -7.03 -1.16 -12.51
N ILE A 17 -8.27 -1.01 -12.05
CA ILE A 17 -8.86 -1.81 -10.96
C ILE A 17 -8.62 -3.32 -11.18
N PRO A 18 -8.76 -3.89 -12.40
CA PRO A 18 -8.49 -5.31 -12.62
C PRO A 18 -7.04 -5.72 -12.29
N LEU A 19 -6.07 -4.87 -12.59
CA LEU A 19 -4.66 -5.13 -12.28
C LEU A 19 -4.42 -5.13 -10.78
N SER A 20 -4.97 -4.14 -10.06
CA SER A 20 -4.82 -4.05 -8.61
C SER A 20 -5.49 -5.21 -7.88
N LEU A 21 -6.66 -5.65 -8.37
CA LEU A 21 -7.34 -6.85 -7.86
C LEU A 21 -6.52 -8.11 -8.14
N ALA A 22 -5.97 -8.26 -9.35
CA ALA A 22 -5.10 -9.39 -9.68
C ALA A 22 -3.86 -9.43 -8.78
N LEU A 23 -3.21 -8.30 -8.55
CA LEU A 23 -2.08 -8.19 -7.63
C LEU A 23 -2.47 -8.54 -6.19
N LEU A 24 -3.61 -8.06 -5.71
CA LEU A 24 -4.11 -8.39 -4.38
C LEU A 24 -4.35 -9.90 -4.23
N VAL A 25 -4.96 -10.55 -5.22
CA VAL A 25 -5.18 -12.00 -5.24
C VAL A 25 -3.86 -12.76 -5.23
N ILE A 26 -2.88 -12.33 -6.04
CA ILE A 26 -1.54 -12.93 -6.05
C ILE A 26 -0.87 -12.78 -4.68
N LEU A 27 -0.94 -11.60 -4.06
CA LEU A 27 -0.35 -11.37 -2.74
C LEU A 27 -1.01 -12.22 -1.65
N LEU A 28 -2.34 -12.35 -1.67
CA LEU A 28 -3.07 -13.24 -0.75
C LEU A 28 -2.68 -14.71 -0.95
N TYR A 29 -2.58 -15.15 -2.21
CA TYR A 29 -2.11 -16.50 -2.53
C TYR A 29 -0.69 -16.75 -2.01
N LEU A 30 0.23 -15.81 -2.23
CA LEU A 30 1.60 -15.90 -1.74
C LEU A 30 1.66 -15.85 -0.21
N ALA A 31 0.83 -15.03 0.43
CA ALA A 31 0.74 -14.93 1.90
C ALA A 31 0.29 -16.25 2.53
N GLY A 32 -0.57 -17.01 1.86
CA GLY A 32 -1.01 -18.34 2.29
C GLY A 32 0.01 -19.45 2.08
N LYS A 33 1.07 -19.20 1.30
CA LYS A 33 2.20 -20.13 1.17
C LYS A 33 3.20 -19.88 2.31
N SER A 34 3.86 -20.94 2.78
CA SER A 34 4.93 -20.86 3.80
C SER A 34 6.22 -20.18 3.29
N SER A 35 6.13 -19.28 2.31
CA SER A 35 7.26 -18.56 1.74
C SER A 35 7.78 -17.43 2.65
N PHE A 36 6.98 -16.99 3.61
CA PHE A 36 7.34 -15.92 4.56
C PHE A 36 7.74 -16.51 5.92
N ASN A 37 9.00 -16.96 6.00
CA ASN A 37 9.52 -17.66 7.18
C ASN A 37 9.69 -16.78 8.42
N SER A 38 9.79 -15.46 8.26
CA SER A 38 10.01 -14.52 9.37
C SER A 38 8.77 -13.71 9.74
N VAL A 39 8.69 -13.32 11.01
CA VAL A 39 7.65 -12.41 11.52
C VAL A 39 7.68 -11.08 10.77
N VAL A 40 8.88 -10.58 10.45
CA VAL A 40 9.08 -9.32 9.72
C VAL A 40 8.50 -9.41 8.32
N SER A 41 8.77 -10.50 7.60
CA SER A 41 8.18 -10.74 6.27
C SER A 41 6.66 -10.82 6.32
N ARG A 42 6.11 -11.56 7.28
CA ARG A 42 4.66 -11.69 7.45
C ARG A 42 4.00 -10.34 7.72
N LEU A 43 4.58 -9.54 8.63
CA LEU A 43 4.11 -8.19 8.90
C LEU A 43 4.17 -7.31 7.65
N GLY A 44 5.27 -7.38 6.89
CA GLY A 44 5.44 -6.63 5.65
C GLY A 44 4.33 -6.92 4.63
N VAL A 45 4.04 -8.21 4.40
CA VAL A 45 2.96 -8.64 3.49
C VAL A 45 1.59 -8.21 4.01
N THR A 46 1.32 -8.37 5.31
CA THR A 46 0.05 -7.93 5.91
C THR A 46 -0.18 -6.44 5.72
N LEU A 47 0.85 -5.60 5.91
CA LEU A 47 0.75 -4.15 5.70
C LEU A 47 0.45 -3.80 4.23
N ILE A 48 1.14 -4.45 3.28
CA ILE A 48 0.89 -4.25 1.84
C ILE A 48 -0.55 -4.64 1.47
N ILE A 49 -1.00 -5.82 1.90
CA ILE A 49 -2.35 -6.31 1.62
C ILE A 49 -3.40 -5.37 2.21
N LEU A 50 -3.22 -4.97 3.48
CA LEU A 50 -4.16 -4.08 4.16
C LEU A 50 -4.24 -2.70 3.49
N GLY A 51 -3.10 -2.05 3.27
CA GLY A 51 -3.07 -0.73 2.61
C GLY A 51 -3.59 -0.79 1.17
N GLY A 52 -3.17 -1.80 0.41
CA GLY A 52 -3.64 -2.00 -0.97
C GLY A 52 -5.14 -2.25 -1.04
N ALA A 53 -5.68 -3.11 -0.17
CA ALA A 53 -7.12 -3.41 -0.12
C ALA A 53 -7.94 -2.16 0.25
N LEU A 54 -7.49 -1.34 1.19
CA LEU A 54 -8.18 -0.10 1.58
C LEU A 54 -8.17 0.95 0.45
N ASN A 55 -7.05 1.11 -0.25
CA ASN A 55 -6.97 1.97 -1.44
C ASN A 55 -7.89 1.49 -2.57
N ILE A 56 -7.97 0.18 -2.81
CA ILE A 56 -8.89 -0.40 -3.81
C ILE A 56 -10.34 -0.19 -3.36
N LEU A 57 -10.66 -0.44 -2.09
CA LEU A 57 -12.01 -0.28 -1.54
C LEU A 57 -12.50 1.15 -1.68
N GLU A 58 -11.69 2.13 -1.30
CA GLU A 58 -12.05 3.55 -1.45
C GLU A 58 -12.32 3.90 -2.92
N ARG A 59 -11.49 3.39 -3.83
CA ARG A 59 -11.65 3.62 -5.27
C ARG A 59 -12.90 2.97 -5.85
N VAL A 60 -13.22 1.74 -5.44
CA VAL A 60 -14.43 1.04 -5.88
C VAL A 60 -15.68 1.73 -5.33
N ALA A 61 -15.63 2.21 -4.08
CA ALA A 61 -16.78 2.86 -3.43
C ALA A 61 -17.03 4.29 -3.93
N THR A 62 -15.99 5.05 -4.23
CA THR A 62 -16.10 6.50 -4.52
C THR A 62 -15.68 6.90 -5.93
N GLY A 63 -15.04 6.02 -6.68
CA GLY A 63 -14.37 6.34 -7.94
C GLY A 63 -13.03 7.07 -7.78
N CYS A 64 -12.59 7.37 -6.55
CA CYS A 64 -11.39 8.16 -6.27
C CYS A 64 -10.58 7.54 -5.12
N VAL A 65 -9.34 8.00 -4.95
CA VAL A 65 -8.56 7.78 -3.72
C VAL A 65 -8.29 9.14 -3.10
N ARG A 66 -8.51 9.26 -1.79
CA ARG A 66 -8.34 10.51 -1.06
C ARG A 66 -6.93 10.55 -0.47
N ASP A 67 -6.14 11.51 -0.93
CA ASP A 67 -4.87 11.86 -0.32
C ASP A 67 -5.10 13.01 0.64
N TYR A 68 -4.68 12.86 1.89
CA TYR A 68 -4.91 13.89 2.91
C TYR A 68 -3.65 14.29 3.67
N LEU A 69 -2.53 13.63 3.40
CA LEU A 69 -1.21 14.00 3.90
C LEU A 69 -0.42 14.66 2.78
N ASN A 70 0.36 15.67 3.16
CA ASN A 70 1.20 16.44 2.26
C ASN A 70 2.64 16.46 2.77
N PHE A 71 3.58 15.99 1.95
CA PHE A 71 5.01 16.04 2.26
C PHE A 71 5.63 17.34 1.73
N PHE A 72 5.52 18.42 2.52
CA PHE A 72 6.16 19.72 2.23
C PHE A 72 5.88 20.29 0.82
N GLY A 73 4.72 19.98 0.23
CA GLY A 73 4.32 20.39 -1.12
C GLY A 73 4.89 19.54 -2.26
N LEU A 74 5.70 18.51 -1.97
CA LEU A 74 6.35 17.67 -2.99
C LEU A 74 5.43 16.58 -3.54
N PHE A 75 4.75 15.86 -2.65
CA PHE A 75 3.79 14.83 -3.01
C PHE A 75 2.72 14.68 -1.94
N ARG A 76 1.56 14.20 -2.37
CA ARG A 76 0.41 13.88 -1.52
C ARG A 76 0.25 12.37 -1.43
N PHE A 77 -0.24 11.92 -0.30
CA PHE A 77 -0.41 10.49 0.02
C PHE A 77 -1.44 10.34 1.14
N ASN A 78 -1.82 9.11 1.44
CA ASN A 78 -2.68 8.78 2.56
C ASN A 78 -2.03 7.76 3.50
N LEU A 79 -2.74 7.39 4.57
CA LEU A 79 -2.27 6.36 5.50
C LEU A 79 -2.15 4.99 4.81
N PHE A 80 -3.00 4.69 3.82
CA PHE A 80 -2.96 3.40 3.12
C PHE A 80 -1.69 3.25 2.29
N ASP A 81 -1.21 4.34 1.68
CA ASP A 81 0.09 4.41 1.01
C ASP A 81 1.24 4.19 2.01
N LEU A 82 1.17 4.80 3.20
CA LEU A 82 2.16 4.55 4.25
C LEU A 82 2.19 3.09 4.69
N LEU A 83 1.03 2.40 4.77
CA LEU A 83 0.98 0.97 5.08
C LEU A 83 1.69 0.16 3.98
N VAL A 84 1.37 0.42 2.71
CA VAL A 84 2.00 -0.28 1.57
C VAL A 84 3.51 -0.02 1.56
N THR A 85 3.93 1.23 1.66
CA THR A 85 5.35 1.62 1.65
C THR A 85 6.10 1.01 2.83
N SER A 86 5.55 1.06 4.05
CA SER A 86 6.17 0.46 5.23
C SER A 86 6.31 -1.06 5.08
N GLY A 87 5.28 -1.73 4.56
CA GLY A 87 5.35 -3.17 4.31
C GLY A 87 6.40 -3.54 3.26
N ALA A 88 6.52 -2.75 2.19
CA ALA A 88 7.57 -2.92 1.18
C ALA A 88 8.97 -2.73 1.78
N PHE A 89 9.17 -1.73 2.64
CA PHE A 89 10.43 -1.52 3.35
C PHE A 89 10.80 -2.71 4.24
N LEU A 90 9.84 -3.31 4.97
CA LEU A 90 10.09 -4.50 5.78
C LEU A 90 10.52 -5.70 4.94
N LEU A 91 9.92 -5.90 3.77
CA LEU A 91 10.31 -6.99 2.86
C LEU A 91 11.71 -6.76 2.27
N ILE A 92 12.03 -5.53 1.84
CA ILE A 92 13.37 -5.18 1.34
C ILE A 92 14.42 -5.41 2.44
N TYR A 93 14.12 -4.97 3.67
CA TYR A 93 15.00 -5.19 4.82
C TYR A 93 15.27 -6.68 5.06
N GLU A 94 14.24 -7.52 5.02
CA GLU A 94 14.41 -8.96 5.23
C GLU A 94 15.20 -9.64 4.09
N LEU A 95 14.99 -9.20 2.84
CA LEU A 95 15.79 -9.66 1.69
C LEU A 95 17.27 -9.30 1.85
N TRP A 96 17.58 -8.10 2.33
CA TRP A 96 18.96 -7.70 2.61
C TRP A 96 19.59 -8.48 3.77
N LYS A 97 18.80 -8.79 4.81
CA LYS A 97 19.25 -9.62 5.93
C LYS A 97 19.57 -11.05 5.49
N THR A 98 18.75 -11.63 4.62
CA THR A 98 18.91 -13.03 4.15
C THR A 98 20.10 -13.20 3.19
N LYS A 99 20.54 -12.10 2.53
CA LYS A 99 21.73 -12.11 1.66
C LYS A 99 23.06 -12.08 2.41
N LYS A 100 23.07 -11.68 3.69
CA LYS A 100 24.26 -11.71 4.55
C LYS A 100 24.37 -13.07 5.23
#